data_AF-A0A5C7L7K7-F1
#
_entry.id   AF-A0A5C7L7K7-F1
#
_cell.length_a   1.000
_cell.length_b   1.000
_cell.length_c   1.000
_cell.angle_alpha   90.00
_cell.angle_beta   90.00
_cell.angle_gamma   90.00
#
_symmetry.space_group_name_H-M   'P 1'
#
loop_
_entity.id
_entity.type
_entity.pdbx_description
1 polymer ?
#
loop_
_entity_poly.entity_id
_entity_poly.type
_entity_poly.pdbx_seq_one_letter_code
_entity_poly.pdbx_strand_id
1 'polypeptide(L)'
;MNKIKVNLENCYGIRKLETEFDFTKTKAYAIYAPNGIMKTSFALTFKDLSDNAATTDRIYKDRKTVRSVVDDSGAPIQPEQVFVVEPYNQDYKSAKISTLLVNKKLKEAYEAIHQAIDEKKEALLKELKATSGLKAGIEEEIAITFAKDPKEFFRALNRLRQEVSEEKPSDLMDVKYPVIFNDQVLVILNDDDFRAKLKEYIEIYDRLISNSTFFQKGI
;
A
#
# COMPACT_ATOMS: atom_id res chain seq x y z
N MET A 1 -3.23 -1.57 31.49
CA MET A 1 -3.01 -0.20 31.97
C MET A 1 -4.16 0.16 32.89
N ASN A 2 -3.93 0.07 34.20
CA ASN A 2 -4.98 0.25 35.21
C ASN A 2 -4.90 1.61 35.90
N LYS A 3 -3.73 2.24 35.89
CA LYS A 3 -3.51 3.55 36.50
C LYS A 3 -2.69 4.42 35.55
N ILE A 4 -3.00 5.71 35.53
CA ILE A 4 -2.21 6.72 34.81
C ILE A 4 -1.85 7.82 35.80
N LYS A 5 -0.55 8.06 35.97
CA LYS A 5 -0.04 9.18 36.77
C LYS A 5 0.30 10.34 35.84
N VAL A 6 -0.28 11.50 36.14
CA VAL A 6 -0.11 12.74 35.38
C VAL A 6 0.59 13.76 36.28
N ASN A 7 1.72 14.28 35.82
CA ASN A 7 2.43 15.41 36.43
C ASN A 7 2.70 16.46 35.35
N LEU A 8 1.95 17.57 35.41
CA LEU A 8 2.02 18.69 34.48
C LEU A 8 2.40 19.97 35.22
N GLU A 9 3.41 20.70 34.74
CA GLU A 9 3.83 21.99 35.27
C GLU A 9 4.14 22.95 34.12
N ASN A 10 3.60 24.17 34.17
CA ASN A 10 3.71 25.18 33.12
C ASN A 10 3.34 24.66 31.71
N CYS A 11 2.35 23.75 31.62
CA CYS A 11 1.84 23.23 30.34
C CYS A 11 0.65 24.07 29.88
N TYR A 12 0.81 24.93 28.87
CA TYR A 12 -0.24 25.83 28.38
C TYR A 12 -0.96 26.63 29.49
N GLY A 13 -0.22 27.05 30.53
CA GLY A 13 -0.75 27.81 31.66
C GLY A 13 -1.24 26.98 32.86
N ILE A 14 -1.19 25.64 32.80
CA ILE A 14 -1.38 24.80 33.99
C ILE A 14 -0.20 25.04 34.92
N ARG A 15 -0.44 25.70 36.07
CA ARG A 15 0.63 25.98 37.05
C ARG A 15 1.27 24.69 37.56
N LYS A 16 0.45 23.79 38.14
CA LYS A 16 0.85 22.46 38.57
C LYS A 16 -0.38 21.57 38.66
N LEU A 17 -0.31 20.36 38.10
CA LEU A 17 -1.33 19.32 38.23
C LEU A 17 -0.62 17.99 38.43
N GLU A 18 -0.84 17.39 39.60
CA GLU A 18 -0.28 16.09 39.97
C GLU A 18 -1.43 15.20 40.44
N THR A 19 -1.77 14.18 39.65
CA THR A 19 -2.96 13.36 39.89
C THR A 19 -2.77 11.96 39.31
N GLU A 20 -3.26 10.95 40.04
CA GLU A 20 -3.37 9.57 39.57
C GLU A 20 -4.82 9.27 39.20
N PHE A 21 -5.04 8.78 37.97
CA PHE A 21 -6.33 8.28 37.50
C PHE A 21 -6.33 6.75 37.61
N ASP A 22 -7.26 6.20 38.38
CA ASP A 22 -7.40 4.75 38.63
C ASP A 22 -8.60 4.17 37.86
N PHE A 23 -8.30 3.44 36.80
CA PHE A 23 -9.29 2.88 35.89
C PHE A 23 -9.83 1.51 36.32
N THR A 24 -9.43 0.99 37.50
CA THR A 24 -9.89 -0.32 37.99
C THR A 24 -11.40 -0.36 38.23
N LYS A 25 -11.99 0.74 38.72
CA LYS A 25 -13.43 0.85 39.00
C LYS A 25 -14.22 1.51 37.86
N THR A 26 -13.61 2.47 37.16
CA THR A 26 -14.28 3.28 36.13
C THR A 26 -13.37 3.52 34.95
N LYS A 27 -13.85 3.31 33.73
CA LYS A 27 -13.04 3.50 32.51
C LYS A 27 -12.98 4.96 32.01
N ALA A 28 -13.71 5.87 32.65
CA ALA A 28 -13.85 7.25 32.21
C ALA A 28 -13.83 8.21 33.40
N TYR A 29 -13.22 9.38 33.18
CA TYR A 29 -13.16 10.48 34.14
C TYR A 29 -13.71 11.75 33.52
N ALA A 30 -14.49 12.50 34.30
CA ALA A 30 -14.93 13.85 33.94
C ALA A 30 -14.01 14.87 34.61
N ILE A 31 -13.34 15.71 33.82
CA ILE A 31 -12.50 16.79 34.33
C ILE A 31 -13.29 18.09 34.30
N TYR A 32 -13.60 18.63 35.49
CA TYR A 32 -14.30 19.90 35.64
C TYR A 32 -13.37 20.97 36.20
N ALA A 33 -13.37 22.15 35.57
CA ALA A 33 -12.66 23.33 36.05
C ALA A 33 -13.36 24.60 35.54
N PRO A 34 -13.17 25.76 36.17
CA PRO A 34 -13.65 27.05 35.66
C PRO A 34 -13.08 27.39 34.27
N ASN A 35 -13.66 28.38 33.61
CA ASN A 35 -13.15 28.88 32.33
C ASN A 35 -11.79 29.56 32.53
N GLY A 36 -10.87 29.35 31.58
CA GLY A 36 -9.52 29.94 31.61
C GLY A 36 -8.52 29.24 32.54
N ILE A 37 -8.86 28.11 33.17
CA ILE A 37 -7.96 27.41 34.10
C ILE A 37 -7.14 26.33 33.40
N MET A 38 -7.74 25.17 33.07
CA MET A 38 -6.96 24.03 32.59
C MET A 38 -7.64 23.14 31.57
N LYS A 39 -8.95 23.22 31.34
CA LYS A 39 -9.66 22.23 30.49
C LYS A 39 -9.06 22.12 29.09
N THR A 40 -8.94 23.26 28.41
CA THR A 40 -8.33 23.34 27.07
C THR A 40 -6.83 23.09 27.12
N SER A 41 -6.13 23.63 28.12
CA SER A 41 -4.68 23.42 28.30
C SER A 41 -4.32 21.93 28.51
N PHE A 42 -5.16 21.19 29.23
CA PHE A 42 -5.01 19.77 29.47
C PHE A 42 -5.18 18.99 28.15
N ALA A 43 -6.25 19.28 27.39
CA ALA A 43 -6.45 18.67 26.07
C ALA A 43 -5.29 18.95 25.11
N LEU A 44 -4.78 20.19 25.05
CA LEU A 44 -3.62 20.56 24.23
C LEU A 44 -2.34 19.85 24.69
N THR A 45 -2.13 19.69 26.00
CA THR A 45 -0.96 18.97 26.53
C THR A 45 -0.95 17.50 26.10
N PHE A 46 -2.11 16.85 26.09
CA PHE A 46 -2.26 15.48 25.59
C PHE A 46 -2.20 15.39 24.07
N LYS A 47 -2.60 16.45 23.35
CA LYS A 47 -2.44 16.54 21.89
C LYS A 47 -0.96 16.60 21.52
N ASP A 48 -0.18 17.44 22.19
CA ASP A 48 1.28 17.46 21.98
C ASP A 48 1.92 16.12 22.32
N LEU A 49 1.37 15.38 23.28
CA LEU A 49 1.85 14.04 23.63
C LEU A 49 1.58 13.05 22.49
N SER A 50 0.38 13.06 21.90
CA SER A 50 0.05 12.21 20.73
C SER A 50 0.84 12.58 19.49
N ASP A 51 1.16 13.87 19.31
CA ASP A 51 1.89 14.37 18.14
C ASP A 51 3.42 14.29 18.31
N ASN A 52 3.88 13.76 19.46
CA ASN A 52 5.29 13.74 19.88
C ASN A 52 5.95 15.14 19.80
N ALA A 53 5.18 16.19 20.06
CA ALA A 53 5.60 17.57 20.10
C ALA A 53 6.00 17.99 21.52
N ALA A 54 6.84 19.02 21.63
CA ALA A 54 7.20 19.61 22.92
C ALA A 54 6.07 20.51 23.44
N THR A 55 5.62 20.25 24.67
CA THR A 55 4.67 21.14 25.36
C THR A 55 5.39 22.33 25.97
N THR A 56 4.78 23.51 25.86
CA THR A 56 5.35 24.77 26.36
C THR A 56 4.30 25.62 27.08
N ASP A 57 4.75 26.57 27.90
CA ASP A 57 3.88 27.62 28.41
C ASP A 57 3.58 28.62 27.29
N ARG A 58 2.30 28.96 27.12
CA ARG A 58 1.84 29.85 26.05
C ARG A 58 2.26 31.31 26.27
N ILE A 59 2.37 31.75 27.52
CA ILE A 59 2.61 33.14 27.90
C ILE A 59 4.08 33.36 28.26
N TYR A 60 4.64 32.47 29.08
CA TYR A 60 6.00 32.62 29.61
C TYR A 60 6.89 31.50 29.10
N LYS A 61 7.41 31.66 27.88
CA LYS A 61 8.21 30.64 27.19
C LYS A 61 9.49 30.24 27.93
N ASP A 62 10.00 31.11 28.80
CA ASP A 62 11.21 30.85 29.59
C ASP A 62 10.96 29.94 30.80
N ARG A 63 9.70 29.66 31.13
CA ARG A 63 9.37 28.73 32.22
C ARG A 63 9.69 27.31 31.80
N LYS A 64 10.32 26.57 32.72
CA LYS A 64 10.52 25.13 32.54
C LYS A 64 9.17 24.42 32.58
N THR A 65 8.79 23.82 31.44
CA THR A 65 7.62 22.97 31.33
C THR A 65 7.95 21.54 31.74
N VAL A 66 7.08 20.92 32.53
CA VAL A 66 7.17 19.51 32.92
C VAL A 66 5.94 18.80 32.40
N ARG A 67 6.12 17.84 31.48
CA ARG A 67 5.07 16.93 31.01
C ARG A 67 5.51 15.50 31.29
N SER A 68 4.93 14.88 32.30
CA SER A 68 5.15 13.47 32.64
C SER A 68 3.82 12.74 32.74
N VAL A 69 3.61 11.75 31.87
CA VAL A 69 2.44 10.88 31.89
C VAL A 69 2.95 9.45 31.84
N VAL A 70 2.72 8.68 32.90
CA VAL A 70 3.25 7.31 33.06
C VAL A 70 2.16 6.33 33.46
N ASP A 71 2.36 5.06 33.13
CA ASP A 71 1.47 3.95 33.46
C ASP A 71 1.72 3.36 34.87
N ASP A 72 1.03 2.25 35.16
CA ASP A 72 1.14 1.51 36.43
C ASP A 72 2.54 0.92 36.69
N SER A 73 3.35 0.71 35.65
CA SER A 73 4.75 0.27 35.77
C SER A 73 5.75 1.43 35.90
N GLY A 74 5.29 2.66 35.72
CA GLY A 74 6.14 3.85 35.65
C GLY A 74 6.73 4.10 34.26
N ALA A 75 6.32 3.33 33.24
CA ALA A 75 6.74 3.55 31.87
C ALA A 75 5.99 4.76 31.27
N PRO A 76 6.66 5.60 30.46
CA PRO A 76 6.02 6.73 29.79
C PRO A 76 4.99 6.22 28.77
N ILE A 77 3.81 6.87 28.78
CA ILE A 77 2.77 6.62 27.78
C ILE A 77 3.31 7.00 26.40
N GLN A 78 3.19 6.08 25.45
CA GLN A 78 3.63 6.30 24.08
C GLN A 78 2.63 7.17 23.32
N PRO A 79 3.09 8.01 22.36
CA PRO A 79 2.21 8.87 21.56
C PRO A 79 1.04 8.11 20.91
N GLU A 80 1.27 6.89 20.45
CA GLU A 80 0.29 6.05 19.76
C GLU A 80 -0.84 5.55 20.69
N GLN A 81 -0.64 5.64 22.01
CA GLN A 81 -1.62 5.23 23.02
C GLN A 81 -2.56 6.38 23.42
N VAL A 82 -2.34 7.60 22.89
CA VAL A 82 -3.10 8.80 23.24
C VAL A 82 -3.88 9.28 22.02
N PHE A 83 -5.18 9.52 22.21
CA PHE A 83 -6.04 10.10 21.19
C PHE A 83 -6.88 11.23 21.78
N VAL A 84 -6.73 12.44 21.21
CA VAL A 84 -7.47 13.63 21.64
C VAL A 84 -8.51 13.98 20.58
N VAL A 85 -9.79 13.97 20.97
CA VAL A 85 -10.89 14.40 20.11
C VAL A 85 -10.99 15.92 20.12
N GLU A 86 -10.79 16.54 18.96
CA GLU A 86 -10.91 17.99 18.82
C GLU A 86 -12.36 18.42 18.56
N PRO A 87 -12.79 19.59 19.06
CA PRO A 87 -14.17 20.08 18.86
C PRO A 87 -14.56 20.26 17.38
N TYR A 88 -13.57 20.45 16.50
CA TYR A 88 -13.77 20.61 15.07
C TYR A 88 -12.56 20.09 14.30
N ASN A 89 -12.70 18.93 13.67
CA ASN A 89 -11.74 18.38 12.73
C ASN A 89 -12.51 18.00 11.45
N GLN A 90 -12.43 18.83 10.41
CA GLN A 90 -13.12 18.59 9.13
C GLN A 90 -12.73 17.27 8.47
N ASP A 91 -11.59 16.68 8.87
CA ASP A 91 -11.00 15.48 8.28
C ASP A 91 -11.36 14.18 9.03
N TYR A 92 -12.23 14.23 10.05
CA TYR A 92 -12.55 13.05 10.87
C TYR A 92 -13.58 12.11 10.21
N LYS A 93 -13.15 10.90 9.80
CA LYS A 93 -14.01 9.77 9.42
C LYS A 93 -13.57 8.47 10.09
N SER A 94 -14.48 7.76 10.76
CA SER A 94 -14.19 6.54 11.52
C SER A 94 -14.27 5.26 10.69
N ALA A 95 -13.33 4.33 10.88
CA ALA A 95 -13.57 3.09 11.67
C ALA A 95 -12.54 1.97 11.41
N LYS A 96 -11.81 1.93 10.30
CA LYS A 96 -10.88 0.80 10.02
C LYS A 96 -9.50 1.16 9.43
N ILE A 97 -9.28 2.42 9.04
CA ILE A 97 -8.01 2.92 8.46
C ILE A 97 -7.20 3.73 9.51
N SER A 98 -7.76 3.92 10.70
CA SER A 98 -7.30 4.92 11.67
C SER A 98 -5.89 4.70 12.22
N THR A 99 -5.35 3.48 12.28
CA THR A 99 -4.00 3.28 12.84
C THR A 99 -2.88 3.74 11.91
N LEU A 100 -3.09 3.69 10.58
CA LEU A 100 -2.13 4.21 9.58
C LEU A 100 -2.27 5.72 9.37
N LEU A 101 -3.46 6.27 9.61
CA LEU A 101 -3.78 7.69 9.43
C LEU A 101 -3.37 8.60 10.60
N VAL A 102 -2.95 8.03 11.74
CA VAL A 102 -2.53 8.80 12.94
C VAL A 102 -1.22 9.56 12.70
N ASN A 103 -0.33 9.03 11.86
CA ASN A 103 0.87 9.74 11.47
C ASN A 103 0.71 10.32 10.06
N LYS A 104 0.45 11.63 9.97
CA LYS A 104 0.29 12.35 8.71
C LYS A 104 1.42 12.06 7.71
N LYS A 105 2.67 11.94 8.19
CA LYS A 105 3.81 11.61 7.34
C LYS A 105 3.73 10.19 6.78
N LEU A 106 3.30 9.21 7.59
CA LEU A 106 3.11 7.83 7.12
C LEU A 106 1.96 7.73 6.12
N LYS A 107 0.87 8.48 6.33
CA LYS A 107 -0.22 8.58 5.36
C LYS A 107 0.27 9.15 4.03
N GLU A 108 0.93 10.30 4.07
CA GLU A 108 1.45 10.95 2.86
C GLU A 108 2.45 10.05 2.12
N ALA A 109 3.33 9.36 2.86
CA ALA A 109 4.25 8.39 2.27
C ALA A 109 3.52 7.19 1.65
N TYR A 110 2.50 6.66 2.33
CA TYR A 110 1.68 5.56 1.81
C TYR A 110 0.95 5.95 0.53
N GLU A 111 0.26 7.10 0.54
CA GLU A 111 -0.45 7.62 -0.64
C GLU A 111 0.51 7.87 -1.80
N ALA A 112 1.68 8.46 -1.54
CA ALA A 112 2.71 8.68 -2.55
C ALA A 112 3.25 7.37 -3.15
N ILE A 113 3.49 6.34 -2.33
CA ILE A 113 3.96 5.03 -2.80
C ILE A 113 2.90 4.38 -3.69
N HIS A 114 1.64 4.39 -3.26
CA HIS A 114 0.55 3.80 -4.04
C HIS A 114 0.34 4.53 -5.37
N GLN A 115 0.35 5.86 -5.35
CA GLN A 115 0.27 6.66 -6.56
C GLN A 115 1.42 6.35 -7.52
N ALA A 116 2.66 6.25 -7.01
CA ALA A 116 3.81 5.91 -7.84
C ALA A 116 3.71 4.50 -8.46
N ILE A 117 3.17 3.53 -7.72
CA ILE A 117 2.93 2.17 -8.23
C ILE A 117 1.89 2.20 -9.36
N ASP A 118 0.78 2.91 -9.16
CA ASP A 118 -0.29 3.01 -10.14
C ASP A 118 0.18 3.73 -11.42
N GLU A 119 0.93 4.83 -11.30
CA GLU A 119 1.52 5.53 -12.44
C GLU A 119 2.46 4.64 -13.26
N LYS A 120 3.29 3.83 -12.59
CA LYS A 120 4.19 2.88 -13.26
C LYS A 120 3.45 1.73 -13.91
N LYS A 121 2.40 1.22 -13.26
CA LYS A 121 1.50 0.20 -13.81
C LYS A 121 0.83 0.72 -15.09
N GLU A 122 0.27 1.92 -15.07
CA GLU A 122 -0.39 2.50 -16.25
C GLU A 122 0.59 2.71 -17.41
N ALA A 123 1.80 3.19 -17.12
CA ALA A 123 2.85 3.33 -18.13
C ALA A 123 3.20 1.98 -18.78
N LEU A 124 3.36 0.92 -17.98
CA LEU A 124 3.62 -0.42 -18.48
C LEU A 124 2.46 -0.94 -19.35
N LEU A 125 1.23 -0.82 -18.88
CA LEU A 125 0.05 -1.27 -19.64
C LEU A 125 -0.11 -0.54 -20.97
N LYS A 126 0.26 0.74 -21.03
CA LYS A 126 0.24 1.53 -22.26
C LYS A 126 1.24 1.01 -23.30
N GLU A 127 2.47 0.72 -22.88
CA GLU A 127 3.50 0.15 -23.77
C GLU A 127 3.14 -1.27 -24.22
N LEU A 128 2.64 -2.10 -23.30
CA LEU A 128 2.16 -3.44 -23.63
C LEU A 128 0.98 -3.41 -24.60
N LYS A 129 0.09 -2.42 -24.50
CA LYS A 129 -1.03 -2.25 -25.44
C LYS A 129 -0.53 -1.97 -26.86
N ALA A 130 0.49 -1.12 -27.00
CA ALA A 130 1.06 -0.77 -28.30
C ALA A 130 1.76 -1.96 -28.95
N THR A 131 2.50 -2.75 -28.15
CA THR A 131 3.31 -3.88 -28.64
C THR A 131 2.49 -5.15 -28.86
N SER A 132 1.62 -5.53 -27.91
CA SER A 132 0.81 -6.75 -28.02
C SER A 132 -0.29 -6.66 -29.08
N GLY A 133 -0.80 -5.46 -29.37
CA GLY A 133 -1.97 -5.25 -30.22
C GLY A 133 -3.31 -5.61 -29.58
N LEU A 134 -3.33 -5.96 -28.29
CA LEU A 134 -4.56 -6.16 -27.52
C LEU A 134 -5.28 -4.82 -27.27
N LYS A 135 -6.61 -4.82 -27.37
CA LYS A 135 -7.42 -3.60 -27.16
C LYS A 135 -7.77 -3.36 -25.68
N ALA A 136 -7.96 -4.44 -24.92
CA ALA A 136 -8.36 -4.46 -23.52
C ALA A 136 -7.94 -5.80 -22.87
N GLY A 137 -8.07 -5.92 -21.55
CA GLY A 137 -7.86 -7.18 -20.82
C GLY A 137 -6.40 -7.60 -20.60
N ILE A 138 -5.43 -6.74 -20.93
CA ILE A 138 -3.99 -7.08 -20.84
C ILE A 138 -3.58 -7.46 -19.40
N GLU A 139 -4.13 -6.74 -18.41
CA GLU A 139 -3.84 -7.01 -16.99
C GLU A 139 -4.33 -8.40 -16.57
N GLU A 140 -5.56 -8.75 -16.94
CA GLU A 140 -6.18 -10.04 -16.64
C GLU A 140 -5.47 -11.17 -17.39
N GLU A 141 -5.11 -10.96 -18.65
CA GLU A 141 -4.43 -11.95 -19.49
C GLU A 141 -3.06 -12.32 -18.93
N ILE A 142 -2.27 -11.33 -18.49
CA ILE A 142 -0.98 -11.56 -17.85
C ILE A 142 -1.17 -12.28 -16.51
N ALA A 143 -2.16 -11.87 -15.73
CA ALA A 143 -2.44 -12.46 -14.43
C ALA A 143 -2.89 -13.94 -14.57
N ILE A 144 -3.78 -14.25 -15.51
CA ILE A 144 -4.24 -15.61 -15.79
C ILE A 144 -3.09 -16.47 -16.32
N THR A 145 -2.31 -15.97 -17.29
CA THR A 145 -1.24 -16.74 -17.95
C THR A 145 -0.13 -17.12 -16.98
N PHE A 146 0.29 -16.20 -16.11
CA PHE A 146 1.48 -16.40 -15.28
C PHE A 146 1.18 -16.66 -13.79
N ALA A 147 0.00 -16.28 -13.29
CA ALA A 147 -0.42 -16.47 -11.89
C ALA A 147 -1.72 -17.28 -11.72
N LYS A 148 -2.44 -17.62 -12.80
CA LYS A 148 -3.70 -18.40 -12.77
C LYS A 148 -4.88 -17.76 -12.02
N ASP A 149 -4.74 -16.51 -11.61
CA ASP A 149 -5.82 -15.71 -10.99
C ASP A 149 -5.82 -14.31 -11.64
N PRO A 150 -6.95 -13.84 -12.21
CA PRO A 150 -7.04 -12.54 -12.85
C PRO A 150 -6.74 -11.35 -11.92
N LYS A 151 -6.79 -11.53 -10.60
CA LYS A 151 -6.51 -10.47 -9.61
C LYS A 151 -5.04 -10.39 -9.20
N GLU A 152 -4.22 -11.37 -9.58
CA GLU A 152 -2.84 -11.49 -9.13
C GLU A 152 -1.81 -10.88 -10.11
N PHE A 153 -2.15 -9.75 -10.74
CA PHE A 153 -1.28 -9.08 -11.72
C PHE A 153 0.12 -8.76 -11.19
N PHE A 154 0.23 -8.15 -10.00
CA PHE A 154 1.54 -7.82 -9.42
C PHE A 154 2.37 -9.06 -9.05
N ARG A 155 1.71 -10.18 -8.73
CA ARG A 155 2.39 -11.45 -8.48
C ARG A 155 2.94 -12.02 -9.79
N ALA A 156 2.15 -11.96 -10.86
CA ALA A 156 2.59 -12.34 -12.20
C ALA A 156 3.84 -11.54 -12.63
N LEU A 157 3.84 -10.22 -12.44
CA LEU A 157 5.00 -9.38 -12.74
C LEU A 157 6.26 -9.76 -11.93
N ASN A 158 6.11 -10.06 -10.64
CA ASN A 158 7.25 -10.45 -9.80
C ASN A 158 7.89 -11.76 -10.27
N ARG A 159 7.08 -12.72 -10.74
CA ARG A 159 7.57 -13.96 -11.33
C ARG A 159 8.31 -13.70 -12.65
N LEU A 160 7.70 -12.91 -13.54
CA LEU A 160 8.25 -12.60 -14.86
C LEU A 160 9.54 -11.80 -14.82
N ARG A 161 9.81 -11.10 -13.71
CA ARG A 161 10.97 -10.20 -13.60
C ARG A 161 12.30 -10.87 -13.96
N GLN A 162 12.52 -12.11 -13.52
CA GLN A 162 13.76 -12.83 -13.82
C GLN A 162 13.81 -13.24 -15.30
N GLU A 163 12.76 -13.86 -15.81
CA GLU A 163 12.64 -14.31 -17.20
C GLU A 163 12.87 -13.14 -18.18
N VAL A 164 12.21 -12.00 -17.96
CA VAL A 164 12.34 -10.80 -18.80
C VAL A 164 13.73 -10.15 -18.71
N SER A 165 14.43 -10.29 -17.58
CA SER A 165 15.77 -9.70 -17.41
C SER A 165 16.88 -10.55 -18.04
N GLU A 166 16.64 -11.85 -18.19
CA GLU A 166 17.63 -12.84 -18.64
C GLU A 166 17.44 -13.25 -20.10
N GLU A 167 16.21 -13.15 -20.63
CA GLU A 167 15.91 -13.56 -22.00
C GLU A 167 16.30 -12.51 -23.07
N LYS A 168 16.67 -13.04 -24.24
CA LYS A 168 16.85 -12.26 -25.46
C LYS A 168 15.50 -12.02 -26.14
N PRO A 169 15.36 -10.92 -26.91
CA PRO A 169 14.17 -10.68 -27.70
C PRO A 169 13.84 -11.87 -28.61
N SER A 170 12.58 -12.32 -28.57
CA SER A 170 12.07 -13.44 -29.35
C SER A 170 11.89 -13.08 -30.82
N ASP A 171 12.08 -14.04 -31.72
CA ASP A 171 11.80 -13.90 -33.16
C ASP A 171 10.31 -13.64 -33.47
N LEU A 172 9.44 -13.78 -32.47
CA LEU A 172 8.00 -13.52 -32.58
C LEU A 172 7.61 -12.09 -32.19
N MET A 173 8.56 -11.17 -32.00
CA MET A 173 8.28 -9.79 -31.58
C MET A 173 7.31 -9.03 -32.50
N ASP A 174 7.32 -9.32 -33.80
CA ASP A 174 6.43 -8.66 -34.78
C ASP A 174 5.02 -9.28 -34.82
N VAL A 175 4.82 -10.41 -34.16
CA VAL A 175 3.53 -11.12 -34.18
C VAL A 175 2.60 -10.58 -33.11
N LYS A 176 1.45 -10.05 -33.54
CA LYS A 176 0.44 -9.52 -32.62
C LYS A 176 -0.24 -10.66 -31.85
N TYR A 177 -0.37 -10.47 -30.54
CA TYR A 177 -0.96 -11.45 -29.63
C TYR A 177 -2.34 -11.96 -30.08
N PRO A 178 -3.31 -11.09 -30.48
CA PRO A 178 -4.65 -11.55 -30.85
C PRO A 178 -4.71 -12.39 -32.13
N VAL A 179 -3.64 -12.40 -32.93
CA VAL A 179 -3.59 -13.21 -34.17
C VAL A 179 -3.43 -14.69 -33.84
N ILE A 180 -2.62 -15.00 -32.83
CA ILE A 180 -2.36 -16.37 -32.39
C ILE A 180 -3.36 -16.77 -31.29
N PHE A 181 -3.54 -15.91 -30.29
CA PHE A 181 -4.32 -16.21 -29.11
C PHE A 181 -5.74 -15.66 -29.25
N ASN A 182 -6.61 -16.43 -29.90
CA ASN A 182 -8.05 -16.16 -30.01
C ASN A 182 -8.88 -17.45 -30.06
N ASP A 183 -10.18 -17.32 -29.80
CA ASP A 183 -11.10 -18.46 -29.71
C ASP A 183 -11.23 -19.25 -31.01
N GLN A 184 -11.11 -18.59 -32.17
CA GLN A 184 -11.21 -19.26 -33.46
C GLN A 184 -10.02 -20.19 -33.69
N VAL A 185 -8.82 -19.74 -33.32
CA VAL A 185 -7.61 -20.56 -33.37
C VAL A 185 -7.74 -21.74 -32.41
N LEU A 186 -8.30 -21.55 -31.22
CA LEU A 186 -8.55 -22.66 -30.28
C LEU A 186 -9.53 -23.70 -30.85
N VAL A 187 -10.61 -23.26 -31.53
CA VAL A 187 -11.55 -24.18 -32.19
C VAL A 187 -10.85 -25.00 -33.26
N ILE A 188 -10.02 -24.36 -34.10
CA ILE A 188 -9.26 -25.03 -35.17
C ILE A 188 -8.24 -26.00 -34.57
N LEU A 189 -7.52 -25.61 -33.51
CA LEU A 189 -6.53 -26.47 -32.86
C LEU A 189 -7.14 -27.65 -32.10
N ASN A 190 -8.42 -27.57 -31.71
CA ASN A 190 -9.12 -28.68 -31.07
C ASN A 190 -9.60 -29.74 -32.07
N ASP A 191 -9.66 -29.44 -33.37
CA ASP A 191 -9.99 -30.42 -34.41
C ASP A 191 -8.86 -31.44 -34.58
N ASP A 192 -9.19 -32.74 -34.42
CA ASP A 192 -8.24 -33.84 -34.54
C ASP A 192 -7.72 -34.01 -35.97
N ASP A 193 -8.57 -33.80 -36.99
CA ASP A 193 -8.17 -33.92 -38.41
C ASP A 193 -7.24 -32.78 -38.82
N PHE A 194 -7.53 -31.56 -38.35
CA PHE A 194 -6.65 -30.43 -38.54
C PHE A 194 -5.27 -30.65 -37.90
N ARG A 195 -5.23 -31.16 -36.66
CA ARG A 195 -3.96 -31.47 -35.97
C ARG A 195 -3.16 -32.55 -36.70
N ALA A 196 -3.82 -33.58 -37.23
CA ALA A 196 -3.15 -34.61 -38.01
C ALA A 196 -2.53 -34.05 -39.30
N LYS A 197 -3.29 -33.25 -40.06
CA LYS A 197 -2.81 -32.59 -41.28
C LYS A 197 -1.71 -31.56 -41.01
N LEU A 198 -1.81 -30.79 -39.92
CA LEU A 198 -0.78 -29.84 -39.52
C LEU A 198 0.53 -30.57 -39.20
N LYS A 199 0.46 -31.70 -38.48
CA LYS A 199 1.62 -32.54 -38.19
C LYS A 199 2.24 -33.08 -39.47
N GLU A 200 1.43 -33.62 -40.37
CA GLU A 200 1.91 -34.12 -41.67
C GLU A 200 2.59 -33.01 -42.48
N TYR A 201 1.99 -31.81 -42.52
CA TYR A 201 2.58 -30.66 -43.20
C TYR A 201 3.96 -30.29 -42.61
N ILE A 202 4.08 -30.21 -41.29
CA ILE A 202 5.36 -29.89 -40.62
C ILE A 202 6.40 -30.98 -40.93
N GLU A 203 6.03 -32.26 -40.89
CA GLU A 203 6.93 -33.37 -41.19
C GLU A 203 7.41 -33.34 -42.65
N ILE A 204 6.51 -33.08 -43.60
CA ILE A 204 6.86 -32.94 -45.02
C ILE A 204 7.76 -31.72 -45.23
N TYR A 205 7.42 -30.58 -44.64
CA TYR A 205 8.21 -29.36 -44.73
C TYR A 205 9.63 -29.58 -44.18
N ASP A 206 9.75 -30.17 -43.00
CA ASP A 206 11.03 -30.47 -42.36
C ASP A 206 11.85 -31.47 -43.18
N ARG A 207 11.19 -32.50 -43.74
CA ARG A 207 11.83 -33.43 -44.66
C ARG A 207 12.32 -32.74 -45.93
N LEU A 208 11.55 -31.82 -46.50
CA LEU A 208 11.94 -31.11 -47.72
C LEU A 208 13.11 -30.16 -47.47
N ILE A 209 13.12 -29.45 -46.35
CA ILE A 209 14.23 -28.56 -46.00
C ILE A 209 15.48 -29.36 -45.64
N SER A 210 15.38 -30.42 -44.85
CA SER A 210 16.54 -31.24 -44.48
C SER A 210 17.20 -31.96 -45.66
N ASN A 211 16.43 -32.32 -46.68
CA ASN A 211 16.95 -32.93 -47.92
C ASN A 211 17.28 -31.89 -49.01
N SER A 212 17.08 -30.61 -48.76
CA SER A 212 17.40 -29.56 -49.72
C SER A 212 18.88 -29.24 -49.70
N THR A 213 19.50 -29.18 -50.89
CA THR A 213 20.88 -28.70 -51.06
C THR A 213 21.00 -27.18 -50.98
N PHE A 214 19.89 -26.44 -51.09
CA PHE A 214 19.87 -24.97 -51.21
C PHE A 214 19.19 -24.26 -50.04
N PHE A 215 18.36 -24.96 -49.26
CA PHE A 215 17.59 -24.37 -48.17
C PHE A 215 18.01 -24.99 -46.83
N GLN A 216 18.17 -24.15 -45.81
CA GLN A 216 18.43 -24.56 -44.43
C GLN A 216 17.32 -24.00 -43.54
N LYS A 217 16.99 -24.69 -42.44
CA LYS A 217 16.12 -24.13 -41.41
C LYS A 217 16.80 -22.87 -40.86
N GLY A 218 16.05 -21.76 -40.79
CA GLY A 218 16.56 -20.47 -40.33
C GLY A 218 17.13 -20.53 -38.92
N ILE A 219 18.20 -19.75 -38.72
CA ILE A 219 18.80 -19.39 -37.42
C ILE A 219 17.81 -18.50 -36.66
#